data_AF-A0A517ZBX7-F1
#
_entry.id   AF-A0A517ZBX7-F1
#
_cell.length_a   1.000
_cell.length_b   1.000
_cell.length_c   1.000
_cell.angle_alpha   90.00
_cell.angle_beta   90.00
_cell.angle_gamma   90.00
#
_symmetry.space_group_name_H-M   'P 1'
#
loop_
_entity.id
_entity.type
_entity.pdbx_description
1 polymer ?
#
loop_
_entity_poly.entity_id
_entity_poly.type
_entity_poly.pdbx_seq_one_letter_code
_entity_poly.pdbx_strand_id
1 'polypeptide(L)'
;MRDLLQTVQDAWGWTDIKPVEIVASNPFGNLILRDDADHFWRLCPEDLYCKVIADSPAALEELRNDEEFTRDWEMTAMVAEAEQRLGPLAEGERY
;
A
#
# COMPACT_ATOMS: atom_id res chain seq x y z
N MET A 1 13.70 4.22 15.27
CA MET A 1 12.58 3.91 14.36
C MET A 1 13.16 3.00 13.28
N ARG A 2 12.59 1.81 13.04
CA ARG A 2 13.03 0.98 11.92
C ARG A 2 12.53 1.63 10.63
N ASP A 3 13.33 1.52 9.58
CA ASP A 3 12.90 1.91 8.25
C ASP A 3 11.75 1.01 7.79
N LEU A 4 10.69 1.61 7.25
CA LEU A 4 9.50 0.87 6.82
C LEU A 4 9.82 -0.02 5.63
N LEU A 5 10.68 0.44 4.72
CA LEU A 5 11.12 -0.36 3.57
C LEU A 5 11.88 -1.61 4.04
N GLN A 6 12.82 -1.45 4.98
CA GLN A 6 13.49 -2.58 5.62
C GLN A 6 12.51 -3.53 6.34
N THR A 7 11.50 -2.98 7.01
CA THR A 7 10.47 -3.80 7.69
C THR A 7 9.67 -4.64 6.70
N VAL A 8 9.32 -4.06 5.54
CA VAL A 8 8.68 -4.81 4.44
C VAL A 8 9.62 -5.90 3.93
N GLN A 9 10.89 -5.59 3.65
CA GLN A 9 11.86 -6.57 3.17
C GLN A 9 12.03 -7.75 4.15
N ASP A 10 12.11 -7.46 5.46
CA ASP A 10 12.29 -8.47 6.50
C ASP A 10 11.04 -9.36 6.68
N ALA A 11 9.84 -8.78 6.61
CA ALA A 11 8.58 -9.48 6.89
C ALA A 11 7.92 -10.10 5.65
N TRP A 12 8.17 -9.54 4.47
CA TRP A 12 7.49 -9.88 3.21
C TRP A 12 8.43 -10.27 2.08
N GLY A 13 9.75 -10.25 2.27
CA GLY A 13 10.71 -10.67 1.23
C GLY A 13 10.54 -12.12 0.74
N TRP A 14 9.72 -12.93 1.41
CA TRP A 14 9.35 -14.27 0.96
C TRP A 14 8.36 -14.28 -0.23
N THR A 15 7.77 -13.14 -0.60
CA THR A 15 6.86 -13.00 -1.77
C THR A 15 7.58 -12.61 -3.06
N ASP A 16 8.91 -12.78 -3.11
CA ASP A 16 9.80 -12.34 -4.19
C ASP A 16 9.89 -10.82 -4.42
N ILE A 17 9.22 -10.01 -3.60
CA ILE A 17 9.31 -8.55 -3.68
C ILE A 17 10.72 -8.07 -3.30
N LYS A 18 11.25 -7.14 -4.10
CA LYS A 18 12.51 -6.43 -3.86
C LYS A 18 12.25 -4.93 -3.81
N PRO A 19 11.58 -4.44 -2.76
CA PRO A 19 11.08 -3.07 -2.74
C PRO A 19 12.26 -2.09 -2.60
N VAL A 20 12.32 -1.11 -3.50
CA VAL A 20 13.31 -0.02 -3.47
C VAL A 20 12.72 1.29 -2.98
N GLU A 21 11.39 1.42 -3.02
CA GLU A 21 10.68 2.65 -2.66
C GLU A 21 9.24 2.36 -2.22
N ILE A 22 8.76 3.14 -1.25
CA ILE A 22 7.34 3.22 -0.89
C ILE A 22 6.72 4.37 -1.68
N VAL A 23 5.85 4.04 -2.61
CA VAL A 23 5.21 4.98 -3.54
C VAL A 23 3.97 5.60 -2.92
N ALA A 24 3.22 4.81 -2.15
CA ALA A 24 2.03 5.28 -1.44
C ALA A 24 1.74 4.42 -0.20
N SER A 25 1.03 5.00 0.76
CA SER A 25 0.40 4.27 1.86
C SER A 25 -1.00 4.80 2.10
N ASN A 26 -1.93 3.95 2.48
CA ASN A 26 -3.28 4.37 2.89
C ASN A 26 -3.47 4.32 4.43
N PRO A 27 -4.59 4.83 4.97
CA PRO A 27 -4.86 4.86 6.41
C PRO A 27 -4.94 3.49 7.11
N PHE A 28 -5.16 2.39 6.38
CA PHE A 28 -5.15 1.02 6.92
C PHE A 28 -3.77 0.36 6.89
N GLY A 29 -2.74 1.09 6.43
CA GLY A 29 -1.37 0.57 6.39
C GLY A 29 -1.05 -0.23 5.13
N ASN A 30 -1.95 -0.23 4.15
CA ASN A 30 -1.67 -0.80 2.82
C ASN A 30 -0.61 0.04 2.12
N LEU A 31 0.29 -0.62 1.39
CA LEU A 31 1.41 0.02 0.71
C LEU A 31 1.36 -0.25 -0.79
N ILE A 32 1.72 0.77 -1.58
CA ILE A 32 2.20 0.58 -2.95
C ILE A 32 3.71 0.73 -2.93
N LEU A 33 4.40 -0.27 -3.43
CA LEU A 33 5.86 -0.39 -3.41
C LEU A 33 6.36 -0.46 -4.86
N ARG A 34 7.51 0.14 -5.14
CA ARG A 34 8.22 -0.04 -6.41
C ARG A 34 9.37 -1.00 -6.19
N ASP A 35 9.59 -1.94 -7.11
CA ASP A 35 10.73 -2.86 -7.08
C ASP A 35 11.91 -2.39 -7.94
N ASP A 36 12.99 -3.18 -7.97
CA ASP A 36 14.21 -2.90 -8.74
C ASP A 36 14.04 -3.04 -10.27
N ALA A 37 12.88 -3.53 -10.73
CA ALA A 37 12.51 -3.66 -12.13
C ALA A 37 11.44 -2.64 -12.57
N ASP A 38 11.12 -1.65 -11.74
CA ASP A 38 10.05 -0.66 -11.95
C ASP A 38 8.64 -1.28 -12.04
N HIS A 39 8.42 -2.47 -11.47
CA HIS A 39 7.09 -2.96 -11.19
C HIS A 39 6.56 -2.39 -9.88
N PHE A 40 5.24 -2.31 -9.78
CA PHE A 40 4.53 -1.80 -8.62
C PHE A 40 3.73 -2.91 -7.95
N TRP A 41 3.90 -3.02 -6.65
CA TRP A 41 3.31 -4.05 -5.82
C TRP A 41 2.34 -3.42 -4.84
N ARG A 42 1.17 -4.03 -4.65
CA ARG A 42 0.29 -3.74 -3.52
C ARG A 42 0.55 -4.74 -2.42
N LEU A 43 0.90 -4.23 -1.25
CA LEU A 43 0.98 -4.97 0.00
C LEU A 43 -0.25 -4.65 0.85
N CYS A 44 -1.00 -5.68 1.21
CA CYS A 44 -2.16 -5.61 2.10
C CYS A 44 -1.93 -6.53 3.31
N PRO A 45 -1.43 -5.99 4.42
CA PRO A 45 -1.09 -6.80 5.59
C PRO A 45 -2.30 -7.51 6.22
N GLU A 46 -3.46 -6.86 6.28
CA GLU A 46 -4.68 -7.41 6.87
C GLU A 46 -5.25 -8.59 6.09
N ASP A 47 -5.14 -8.56 4.75
CA ASP A 47 -5.60 -9.64 3.86
C ASP A 47 -4.48 -10.63 3.49
N LEU A 48 -3.30 -10.48 4.08
CA LEU A 48 -2.15 -11.37 3.91
C LEU A 48 -1.67 -11.55 2.46
N TYR A 49 -1.68 -10.48 1.65
CA TYR A 49 -1.19 -10.55 0.27
C TYR A 49 -0.19 -9.47 -0.11
N CYS A 50 0.72 -9.83 -1.00
CA CYS A 50 1.60 -8.92 -1.73
C CYS A 50 1.60 -9.33 -3.20
N LYS A 51 1.17 -8.45 -4.11
CA LYS A 51 1.05 -8.78 -5.55
C LYS A 51 1.42 -7.60 -6.44
N VAL A 52 1.93 -7.90 -7.63
CA VAL A 52 2.12 -6.90 -8.69
C VAL A 52 0.75 -6.37 -9.12
N ILE A 53 0.64 -5.05 -9.21
CA ILE A 53 -0.55 -4.32 -9.69
C ILE A 53 -0.27 -3.54 -10.98
N ALA A 54 0.99 -3.20 -11.26
CA ALA A 54 1.42 -2.58 -12.51
C ALA A 54 2.86 -2.96 -12.82
N ASP A 55 3.20 -3.07 -14.10
CA ASP A 55 4.53 -3.47 -14.59
C ASP A 55 5.39 -2.28 -15.06
N SER A 56 4.87 -1.07 -14.94
CA SER A 56 5.54 0.15 -15.37
C SER A 56 4.91 1.38 -14.74
N PRO A 57 5.62 2.53 -14.70
CA PRO A 57 5.04 3.78 -14.21
C PRO A 57 3.81 4.21 -15.01
N ALA A 58 3.78 3.97 -16.32
CA ALA A 58 2.63 4.26 -17.16
C ALA A 58 1.41 3.40 -16.80
N ALA A 59 1.60 2.09 -16.61
CA ALA A 59 0.54 1.19 -16.18
C ALA A 59 0.00 1.54 -14.78
N LEU A 60 0.86 2.00 -13.86
CA LEU A 60 0.40 2.48 -12.55
C LEU A 60 -0.48 3.73 -12.69
N GLU A 61 -0.09 4.68 -13.53
CA GLU A 61 -0.87 5.89 -13.76
C GLU A 61 -2.21 5.57 -14.43
N GLU A 62 -2.24 4.65 -15.39
CA GLU A 62 -3.49 4.13 -15.95
C GLU A 62 -4.38 3.49 -14.88
N LEU A 63 -3.80 2.64 -14.02
CA LEU A 63 -4.51 2.01 -12.90
C LEU A 63 -5.06 3.02 -11.89
N ARG A 64 -4.36 4.13 -11.66
CA ARG A 64 -4.82 5.22 -10.78
C ARG A 64 -5.98 6.02 -11.36
N ASN A 65 -6.18 5.95 -12.68
CA ASN A 65 -7.35 6.54 -13.33
C ASN A 65 -8.55 5.57 -13.34
N ASP A 66 -8.36 4.32 -12.92
CA ASP A 66 -9.45 3.36 -12.75
C ASP A 66 -10.22 3.65 -11.46
N GLU A 67 -11.52 3.93 -11.59
CA GLU A 67 -12.40 4.29 -10.47
C GLU A 67 -12.62 3.12 -9.50
N GLU A 68 -12.60 1.88 -9.99
CA GLU A 68 -12.79 0.69 -9.16
C GLU A 68 -11.57 0.48 -8.26
N PHE A 69 -10.37 0.55 -8.84
CA PHE A 69 -9.12 0.50 -8.10
C PHE A 69 -9.01 1.63 -7.09
N THR A 70 -9.32 2.86 -7.49
CA THR A 70 -9.23 4.03 -6.61
C THR A 70 -10.17 3.89 -5.42
N ARG A 71 -11.43 3.51 -5.65
CA ARG A 71 -12.41 3.30 -4.57
C ARG A 71 -11.98 2.20 -3.61
N ASP A 72 -11.45 1.10 -4.13
CA ASP A 72 -10.92 -0.01 -3.33
C ASP A 72 -9.68 0.41 -2.52
N TRP A 73 -8.76 1.16 -3.12
CA TRP A 73 -7.52 1.62 -2.48
C TRP A 73 -7.76 2.66 -1.39
N GLU A 74 -8.63 3.64 -1.63
CA GLU A 74 -8.91 4.71 -0.67
C GLU A 74 -9.68 4.23 0.55
N MET A 75 -10.44 3.14 0.41
CA MET A 75 -11.21 2.52 1.51
C MET A 75 -12.10 3.53 2.25
N THR A 76 -12.59 4.58 1.57
CA THR A 76 -13.18 5.78 2.17
C THR A 76 -14.31 5.47 3.17
N ALA A 77 -15.16 4.49 2.86
CA ALA A 77 -16.24 4.06 3.75
C ALA A 77 -15.70 3.47 5.07
N MET A 78 -14.68 2.62 5.00
CA MET A 78 -14.05 2.01 6.18
C MET A 78 -13.26 3.04 7.00
N VAL A 79 -12.57 3.97 6.32
CA VAL A 79 -11.86 5.08 6.96
C VAL A 79 -12.83 5.95 7.75
N ALA A 80 -13.97 6.32 7.16
CA ALA A 80 -14.98 7.13 7.84
C ALA A 80 -15.58 6.42 9.06
N GLU A 81 -15.84 5.12 8.96
CA GLU A 81 -16.34 4.32 10.10
C GLU A 81 -15.29 4.20 11.21
N ALA A 82 -14.03 3.97 10.85
CA ALA A 82 -12.92 3.88 11.79
C ALA A 82 -12.70 5.21 12.51
N GLU A 83 -12.68 6.34 11.78
CA GLU A 83 -12.54 7.68 12.36
C GLU A 83 -13.67 8.01 13.34
N GLN A 84 -14.91 7.65 12.99
CA GLN A 84 -16.05 7.86 13.87
C GLN A 84 -15.94 7.07 15.19
N ARG A 85 -15.31 5.90 15.16
CA ARG A 85 -15.22 4.99 16.33
C ARG A 85 -13.95 5.18 17.16
N LEU A 86 -12.82 5.44 16.50
CA LEU A 86 -11.48 5.45 17.09
C LEU A 86 -10.92 6.87 17.21
N GLY A 87 -11.51 7.84 16.51
CA GLY A 87 -10.98 9.20 16.38
C GLY A 87 -10.01 9.35 15.20
N PRO A 88 -9.52 10.57 14.94
CA PRO A 88 -8.61 10.82 13.83
C PRO A 88 -7.21 10.25 14.11
N LEU A 89 -6.52 9.81 13.04
CA LEU A 89 -5.13 9.34 13.12
C LEU A 89 -4.15 10.48 13.45
N ALA A 90 -3.21 10.22 14.37
CA ALA A 90 -2.02 11.04 14.54
C ALA A 90 -0.93 10.68 13.51
N GLU A 91 0.15 11.47 13.48
CA GLU A 91 1.28 11.21 12.59
C GLU A 91 1.89 9.82 12.84
N GLY A 92 1.95 9.01 11.79
CA GLY A 92 2.49 7.65 11.84
C GLY A 92 1.48 6.57 12.25
N GLU A 93 0.27 6.92 12.68
CA GLU A 93 -0.76 5.95 13.03
C GLU A 93 -1.49 5.42 11.78
N ARG A 94 -2.08 4.23 11.93
CA ARG A 94 -2.97 3.58 10.96
C ARG A 94 -4.15 3.00 11.75
N TYR A 95 -5.32 2.91 11.10
CA TYR A 95 -6.51 2.31 11.70
C TYR A 95 -6.37 0.81 11.93
#